data_AF-A0A1I2K1F7-F1
#
_entry.id   AF-A0A1I2K1F7-F1
#
_cell.length_a   1.000
_cell.length_b   1.000
_cell.length_c   1.000
_cell.angle_alpha   90.00
_cell.angle_beta   90.00
_cell.angle_gamma   90.00
#
_symmetry.space_group_name_H-M   'P 1'
#
loop_
_entity.id
_entity.type
_entity.pdbx_description
1 polymer ?
#
loop_
_entity_poly.entity_id
_entity_poly.type
_entity_poly.pdbx_seq_one_letter_code
_entity_poly.pdbx_strand_id
1 'polypeptide(L)'
;MLPDDDSLFVVKARHSIFYQTPLEYLLQENGIGHVALCGQATEQCVLYSALDAHIRHFDVTVVRDAVAHIHPELADAALRMMERNMGARLVSASDLRFSGTGGGR
;
A
#
# COMPACT_ATOMS: atom_id res chain seq x y z
N MET A 1 16.32 5.22 4.51
CA MET A 1 15.41 5.68 5.57
C MET A 1 15.15 4.48 6.47
N LEU A 2 15.32 4.64 7.78
CA LEU A 2 14.90 3.65 8.77
C LEU A 2 13.61 4.18 9.43
N PRO A 3 12.72 3.30 9.90
CA PRO A 3 11.60 3.73 10.75
C PRO A 3 12.13 4.44 11.99
N ASP A 4 11.46 5.51 12.40
CA ASP A 4 11.69 6.19 13.67
C ASP A 4 10.90 5.51 14.81
N ASP A 5 11.02 6.04 16.03
CA ASP A 5 10.38 5.47 17.22
C ASP A 5 8.84 5.56 17.18
N ASP A 6 8.28 6.45 16.36
CA ASP A 6 6.83 6.63 16.18
C ASP A 6 6.25 5.71 15.09
N SER A 7 7.11 4.99 14.37
CA SER A 7 6.68 4.10 13.30
C SER A 7 5.97 2.84 13.83
N LEU A 8 4.75 2.60 13.36
CA LEU A 8 3.98 1.41 13.70
C LEU A 8 4.40 0.19 12.86
N PHE A 9 4.36 -0.99 13.46
CA PHE A 9 4.74 -2.25 12.82
C PHE A 9 3.64 -3.30 12.89
N VAL A 10 3.36 -3.96 11.77
CA VAL A 10 2.49 -5.13 11.68
C VAL A 10 3.25 -6.26 11.00
N VAL A 11 3.37 -7.39 11.70
CA VAL A 11 3.99 -8.60 11.14
C VAL A 11 2.99 -9.30 10.23
N LYS A 12 3.45 -9.65 9.02
CA LYS A 12 2.67 -10.48 8.07
C LYS A 12 3.39 -11.79 7.79
N ALA A 13 2.65 -12.91 7.86
CA ALA A 13 3.15 -14.23 7.51
C ALA A 13 2.88 -14.61 6.04
N ARG A 14 2.14 -13.78 5.31
CA ARG A 14 1.71 -14.01 3.92
C ARG A 14 1.90 -12.74 3.07
N HIS A 15 1.60 -12.86 1.79
CA HIS A 15 1.88 -11.81 0.81
C HIS A 15 1.04 -10.55 1.05
N SER A 16 -0.28 -10.69 1.21
CA SER A 16 -1.17 -9.57 1.55
C SER A 16 -0.91 -9.09 2.98
N ILE A 17 -0.87 -7.77 3.15
CA ILE A 17 -0.76 -7.11 4.45
C ILE A 17 -2.04 -7.26 5.30
N PHE A 18 -3.17 -7.68 4.73
CA PHE A 18 -4.45 -7.85 5.43
C PHE A 18 -4.72 -9.31 5.85
N TYR A 19 -4.03 -10.28 5.24
CA TYR A 19 -4.32 -11.68 5.50
C TYR A 19 -3.81 -12.11 6.88
N GLN A 20 -4.76 -12.38 7.79
CA GLN A 20 -4.49 -12.77 9.18
C GLN A 20 -3.61 -11.75 9.94
N THR A 21 -3.83 -10.46 9.68
CA THR A 21 -3.18 -9.37 10.41
C THR A 21 -4.23 -8.46 11.06
N PRO A 22 -3.89 -7.70 12.11
CA PRO A 22 -4.79 -6.71 12.68
C PRO A 22 -4.90 -5.42 11.85
N LEU A 23 -4.29 -5.34 10.66
CA LEU A 23 -4.09 -4.07 9.96
C LEU A 23 -5.40 -3.35 9.62
N GLU A 24 -6.43 -4.08 9.16
CA GLU A 24 -7.72 -3.47 8.83
C GLU A 24 -8.35 -2.75 10.04
N TYR A 25 -8.38 -3.44 11.19
CA TYR A 25 -8.85 -2.87 12.45
C TYR A 25 -8.04 -1.63 12.85
N LEU A 26 -6.70 -1.71 12.77
CA LEU A 26 -5.83 -0.59 13.12
C LEU A 26 -6.04 0.63 12.22
N LEU A 27 -6.19 0.44 10.91
CA LEU A 27 -6.46 1.54 9.96
C LEU A 27 -7.82 2.19 10.26
N GLN A 28 -8.85 1.40 10.52
CA GLN A 28 -10.20 1.88 10.85
C GLN A 28 -10.21 2.67 12.16
N GLU A 29 -9.59 2.17 13.23
CA GLU A 29 -9.49 2.87 14.52
C GLU A 29 -8.76 4.22 14.40
N ASN A 30 -7.83 4.34 13.45
CA ASN A 30 -7.12 5.60 13.15
C ASN A 30 -7.85 6.48 12.10
N GLY A 31 -9.04 6.08 11.64
CA GLY A 31 -9.81 6.82 10.64
C GLY A 31 -9.11 6.91 9.27
N ILE A 32 -8.22 5.96 8.95
CA ILE A 32 -7.46 5.96 7.71
C ILE A 32 -8.29 5.25 6.62
N GLY A 33 -8.65 5.98 5.57
CA GLY A 33 -9.35 5.44 4.39
C GLY A 33 -8.48 5.27 3.15
N HIS A 34 -7.22 5.75 3.17
CA HIS A 34 -6.32 5.75 2.02
C HIS A 34 -4.95 5.22 2.43
N VAL A 35 -4.46 4.19 1.72
CA VAL A 35 -3.12 3.63 1.89
C VAL A 35 -2.20 3.92 0.69
N ALA A 36 -0.96 4.32 0.99
CA ALA A 36 0.11 4.40 0.00
C ALA A 36 1.01 3.16 0.12
N LEU A 37 1.21 2.42 -0.97
CA LEU A 37 1.99 1.19 -1.01
C LEU A 37 3.36 1.43 -1.68
N CYS A 38 4.39 0.93 -1.01
CA CYS A 38 5.78 0.86 -1.48
C CYS A 38 6.42 -0.47 -1.01
N GLY A 39 7.63 -0.78 -1.46
CA GLY A 39 8.39 -1.98 -1.07
C GLY A 39 8.43 -3.07 -2.14
N GLN A 40 8.53 -4.33 -1.72
CA GLN A 40 8.79 -5.48 -2.61
C GLN A 40 7.95 -6.70 -2.23
N ALA A 41 7.46 -7.53 -3.17
CA ALA A 41 7.56 -7.42 -4.63
C ALA A 41 6.29 -6.84 -5.28
N THR A 42 6.45 -6.02 -6.33
CA THR A 42 5.37 -5.33 -7.06
C THR A 42 4.25 -6.28 -7.50
N GLU A 43 4.62 -7.38 -8.15
CA GLU A 43 3.72 -8.38 -8.72
C GLU A 43 3.22 -9.43 -7.71
N GLN A 44 3.64 -9.33 -6.44
CA GLN A 44 3.23 -10.23 -5.37
C GLN A 44 2.65 -9.45 -4.19
N CYS A 45 3.45 -9.16 -3.16
CA CYS A 45 3.00 -8.52 -1.92
C CYS A 45 2.26 -7.20 -2.19
N VAL A 46 2.75 -6.36 -3.10
CA VAL A 46 2.12 -5.07 -3.40
C VAL A 46 0.79 -5.29 -4.13
N LEU A 47 0.77 -6.08 -5.21
CA LEU A 47 -0.46 -6.42 -5.95
C LEU A 47 -1.55 -7.03 -5.06
N TYR A 48 -1.21 -8.02 -4.25
CA TYR A 48 -2.21 -8.70 -3.41
C TYR A 48 -2.70 -7.82 -2.27
N SER A 49 -1.83 -6.96 -1.73
CA SER A 49 -2.23 -5.96 -0.74
C SER A 49 -3.13 -4.89 -1.34
N ALA A 50 -2.85 -4.45 -2.57
CA ALA A 50 -3.69 -3.50 -3.29
C ALA A 50 -5.08 -4.08 -3.60
N LEU A 51 -5.15 -5.34 -4.02
CA LEU A 51 -6.42 -6.04 -4.21
C LEU A 51 -7.21 -6.14 -2.89
N ASP A 52 -6.55 -6.55 -1.82
CA ASP A 52 -7.20 -6.69 -0.51
C ASP A 52 -7.64 -5.34 0.08
N ALA A 53 -6.88 -4.27 -0.15
CA ALA A 53 -7.27 -2.90 0.18
C ALA A 53 -8.52 -2.49 -0.61
N HIS A 54 -8.52 -2.73 -1.92
CA HIS A 54 -9.62 -2.37 -2.81
C HIS A 54 -10.94 -3.05 -2.42
N ILE A 55 -10.93 -4.36 -2.17
CA ILE A 55 -12.16 -5.09 -1.77
C ILE A 55 -12.66 -4.71 -0.36
N ARG A 56 -11.80 -4.10 0.46
CA ARG A 56 -12.13 -3.52 1.78
C ARG A 56 -12.47 -2.03 1.70
N HIS A 57 -12.59 -1.48 0.50
CA HIS A 57 -12.94 -0.08 0.25
C HIS A 57 -11.91 0.96 0.75
N PHE A 58 -10.63 0.60 0.81
CA PHE A 58 -9.56 1.58 0.97
C PHE A 58 -9.14 2.15 -0.39
N ASP A 59 -8.92 3.46 -0.44
CA ASP A 59 -8.26 4.10 -1.57
C ASP A 59 -6.78 3.70 -1.60
N VAL A 60 -6.28 3.39 -2.80
CA VAL A 60 -4.90 2.90 -2.98
C VAL A 60 -4.11 3.88 -3.83
N THR A 61 -2.92 4.21 -3.36
CA THR A 61 -1.86 4.80 -4.21
C THR A 61 -0.65 3.88 -4.20
N VAL A 62 -0.12 3.55 -5.38
CA VAL A 62 1.13 2.81 -5.53
C VAL A 62 2.22 3.78 -5.96
N VAL A 63 3.31 3.81 -5.21
CA VAL A 63 4.46 4.70 -5.47
C VAL A 63 5.42 3.98 -6.42
N ARG A 64 5.30 4.25 -7.72
CA ARG A 64 5.87 3.43 -8.81
C ARG A 64 7.39 3.31 -8.78
N ASP A 65 8.09 4.34 -8.32
CA ASP A 65 9.54 4.41 -8.16
C ASP A 65 10.01 3.98 -6.77
N ALA A 66 9.09 3.60 -5.88
CA ALA A 66 9.37 3.04 -4.56
C ALA A 66 8.86 1.58 -4.42
N VAL A 67 8.50 0.93 -5.52
CA VAL A 67 8.22 -0.51 -5.56
C VAL A 67 9.27 -1.25 -6.39
N ALA A 68 9.72 -2.40 -5.89
CA ALA A 68 10.70 -3.25 -6.56
C ALA A 68 10.06 -4.57 -6.98
N HIS A 69 10.47 -5.09 -8.13
CA HIS A 69 9.93 -6.32 -8.73
C HIS A 69 10.96 -7.45 -8.75
N ILE A 70 10.48 -8.68 -8.89
CA ILE A 70 11.31 -9.84 -9.21
C ILE A 70 11.30 -10.07 -10.73
N HIS A 71 10.12 -9.98 -11.34
CA HIS A 71 9.89 -10.19 -12.76
C HIS A 71 9.31 -8.93 -13.42
N PRO A 72 10.08 -8.22 -14.29
CA PRO A 72 9.66 -6.94 -14.85
C PRO A 72 8.31 -6.98 -15.58
N GLU A 73 8.10 -7.98 -16.43
CA GLU A 73 6.86 -8.09 -17.23
C GLU A 73 5.62 -8.32 -16.35
N LEU A 74 5.76 -9.08 -15.27
CA LEU A 74 4.68 -9.30 -14.31
C LEU A 74 4.42 -8.06 -13.47
N ALA A 75 5.45 -7.28 -13.13
CA ALA A 75 5.31 -6.02 -12.42
C ALA A 75 4.55 -4.99 -13.25
N ASP A 76 4.86 -4.89 -14.55
CA ASP A 76 4.12 -4.02 -15.47
C ASP A 76 2.66 -4.44 -15.59
N ALA A 77 2.39 -5.75 -15.67
CA ALA A 77 1.03 -6.28 -15.67
C ALA A 77 0.30 -5.97 -14.35
N ALA A 78 0.97 -6.15 -13.21
CA ALA A 78 0.43 -5.88 -11.88
C ALA A 78 0.07 -4.40 -11.71
N LEU A 79 0.95 -3.47 -12.10
CA LEU A 79 0.69 -2.03 -12.08
C LEU A 79 -0.54 -1.68 -12.93
N ARG A 80 -0.64 -2.22 -14.15
CA ARG A 80 -1.84 -2.02 -14.99
C ARG A 80 -3.11 -2.58 -14.36
N MET A 81 -3.03 -3.74 -13.71
CA MET A 81 -4.18 -4.33 -13.01
C MET A 81 -4.62 -3.49 -11.82
N MET A 82 -3.67 -3.00 -11.01
CA MET A 82 -3.96 -2.13 -9.87
C MET A 82 -4.63 -0.84 -10.34
N GLU A 83 -4.12 -0.20 -11.38
CA GLU A 83 -4.71 1.03 -11.92
C GLU A 83 -6.10 0.79 -12.52
N ARG A 84 -6.24 -0.19 -13.42
CA ARG A 84 -7.47 -0.36 -14.22
C ARG A 84 -8.61 -1.05 -13.47
N ASN A 85 -8.29 -2.04 -12.66
CA ASN A 85 -9.31 -2.89 -12.03
C ASN A 85 -9.61 -2.44 -10.60
N MET A 86 -8.62 -1.85 -9.92
CA MET A 86 -8.73 -1.49 -8.50
C MET A 86 -8.84 0.03 -8.28
N GLY A 87 -8.71 0.83 -9.35
CA GLY A 87 -8.70 2.29 -9.26
C GLY A 87 -7.47 2.84 -8.54
N ALA A 88 -6.40 2.06 -8.39
CA ALA A 88 -5.22 2.51 -7.68
C ALA A 88 -4.53 3.64 -8.45
N ARG A 89 -4.20 4.72 -7.76
CA ARG A 89 -3.43 5.82 -8.36
C ARG A 89 -1.95 5.45 -8.42
N LEU A 90 -1.34 5.52 -9.60
CA LEU A 90 0.10 5.31 -9.76
C LEU A 90 0.82 6.67 -9.78
N VAL A 91 1.73 6.91 -8.82
CA VAL A 91 2.47 8.19 -8.72
C VAL A 91 3.96 7.97 -8.52
N SER A 92 4.77 8.98 -8.81
CA SER A 92 6.15 9.03 -8.32
C SER A 92 6.19 9.43 -6.83
N ALA A 93 7.27 9.10 -6.13
CA ALA A 93 7.47 9.51 -4.75
C ALA A 93 7.45 11.05 -4.62
N SER A 94 7.99 11.77 -5.61
CA SER A 94 7.96 13.24 -5.64
C SER A 94 6.56 13.85 -5.81
N ASP A 95 5.60 13.09 -6.32
CA ASP A 95 4.21 13.54 -6.53
C ASP A 95 3.27 13.04 -5.42
N LEU A 96 3.75 12.20 -4.51
CA LEU A 96 2.96 11.71 -3.39
C LEU A 96 2.68 12.86 -2.41
N ARG A 97 1.41 13.03 -2.06
CA ARG A 97 0.96 14.02 -1.08
C ARG A 97 0.13 13.30 -0.04
N PHE A 98 0.46 13.52 1.22
CA PHE A 98 -0.38 13.12 2.35
C PHE A 98 -1.18 14.35 2.76
N SER A 99 -2.51 14.24 2.79
CA SER A 99 -3.33 15.23 3.45
C SER A 99 -3.09 15.09 4.95
N GLY A 100 -2.34 16.01 5.54
CA GLY A 100 -2.11 16.01 6.98
C GLY A 100 -3.42 16.17 7.72
N THR A 101 -3.78 15.20 8.55
CA THR A 101 -4.58 15.49 9.75
C THR A 101 -3.64 16.23 10.70
N GLY A 102 -3.69 17.57 10.66
CA GLY A 102 -3.19 18.35 11.78
C GLY A 102 -3.94 17.91 13.04
N GLY A 103 -3.25 17.35 14.02
CA GLY A 103 -3.87 16.86 15.24
C GLY A 103 -2.82 16.44 16.25
N GLY A 104 -2.45 17.39 17.10
CA GLY A 104 -1.59 17.12 18.24
C GLY A 104 -2.20 16.09 19.21
N ARG A 105 -1.30 15.33 19.80
CA ARG A 105 -1.16 15.20 21.25
C ARG A 105 0.33 15.12 21.56
#